data_AF-A0A7C7ZPC7-F1
#
_entry.id   AF-A0A7C7ZPC7-F1
#
_cell.length_a   1.000
_cell.length_b   1.000
_cell.length_c   1.000
_cell.angle_alpha   90.00
_cell.angle_beta   90.00
_cell.angle_gamma   90.00
#
_symmetry.space_group_name_H-M   'P 1'
#
loop_
_entity.id
_entity.type
_entity.pdbx_description
1 polymer ?
#
loop_
_entity_poly.entity_id
_entity_poly.type
_entity_poly.pdbx_seq_one_letter_code
_entity_poly.pdbx_strand_id
1 'polypeptide(L)'
;MYLIFDTETTGLPKNWKAPITDVDNWPRCVQIAWQLLDDMGELIEDQNYLIRPDNFEIPYESQKIHGISTELALEDGEPLDEVLEKFNLSLEKSSFVIGHNIDFDVNVIGCEFYRQQIKSCLSSTKLLDTCTEDTALLCKLPGGRGGKYKFPTLVELHEFLFDASFKQAHNATADVEATARCFLELIRIKKFTEDQLGVTSDYFDTYISKNPDKIQQAGIKHVNLKKQSEKLKESLNTQADLKTDIKKEISSELDGIEFVHLHNHTQ
;
A
#
# COMPACT_ATOMS: atom_id res chain seq x y z
N MET A 1 3.74 -0.81 21.05
CA MET A 1 3.85 -0.02 19.81
C MET A 1 2.99 -0.63 18.73
N TYR A 2 2.39 0.21 17.89
CA TYR A 2 1.46 -0.16 16.82
C TYR A 2 2.11 0.14 15.46
N LEU A 3 2.29 -0.87 14.61
CA LEU A 3 2.73 -0.68 13.23
C LEU A 3 1.54 -0.76 12.29
N ILE A 4 1.17 0.35 11.67
CA ILE A 4 0.11 0.42 10.67
C ILE A 4 0.77 0.40 9.31
N PHE A 5 0.32 -0.45 8.39
CA PHE A 5 0.85 -0.45 7.03
C PHE A 5 -0.24 -0.78 6.01
N ASP A 6 -0.01 -0.36 4.77
CA ASP A 6 -0.86 -0.60 3.61
C ASP A 6 0.02 -0.76 2.37
N THR A 7 -0.49 -1.49 1.38
CA THR A 7 0.23 -1.76 0.14
C THR A 7 -0.60 -1.47 -1.11
N GLU A 8 0.05 -0.89 -2.11
CA GLU A 8 -0.44 -0.92 -3.48
C GLU A 8 0.24 -2.04 -4.25
N THR A 9 -0.50 -2.70 -5.13
CA THR A 9 -0.04 -3.94 -5.76
C THR A 9 -0.42 -4.02 -7.24
N THR A 10 0.21 -4.94 -7.96
CA THR A 10 -0.10 -5.22 -9.37
C THR A 10 -1.47 -5.88 -9.58
N GLY A 11 -2.29 -6.07 -8.55
CA GLY A 11 -3.64 -6.63 -8.69
C GLY A 11 -4.09 -7.47 -7.49
N LEU A 12 -5.01 -8.39 -7.72
CA LEU A 12 -5.53 -9.30 -6.70
C LEU A 12 -4.90 -10.70 -6.82
N PRO A 13 -4.88 -11.52 -5.76
CA PRO A 13 -4.31 -12.85 -5.84
C PRO A 13 -5.22 -13.76 -6.69
N LYS A 14 -4.63 -14.71 -7.41
CA LYS A 14 -5.40 -15.69 -8.20
C LYS A 14 -6.31 -16.55 -7.30
N ASN A 15 -5.80 -16.91 -6.12
CA ASN A 15 -6.48 -17.65 -5.08
C ASN A 15 -6.13 -17.06 -3.70
N TRP A 16 -7.15 -16.54 -3.02
CA TRP A 16 -7.04 -15.96 -1.67
C TRP A 16 -6.60 -16.96 -0.58
N LYS A 17 -6.66 -18.27 -0.85
CA LYS A 17 -6.28 -19.31 0.11
C LYS A 17 -4.89 -19.91 -0.14
N ALA A 18 -4.16 -19.42 -1.13
CA ALA A 18 -2.83 -19.96 -1.41
C ALA A 18 -1.84 -19.55 -0.31
N PRO A 19 -0.87 -20.41 0.06
CA PRO A 19 0.17 -20.03 1.00
C PRO A 19 1.08 -18.95 0.41
N ILE A 20 1.78 -18.20 1.25
CA ILE A 20 2.76 -17.17 0.81
C ILE A 20 3.93 -17.76 0.00
N THR A 21 4.18 -19.06 0.10
CA THR A 21 5.21 -19.77 -0.66
C THR A 21 4.81 -19.97 -2.13
N ASP A 22 3.53 -19.87 -2.46
CA ASP A 22 3.04 -19.89 -3.84
C ASP A 22 3.18 -18.48 -4.46
N VAL A 23 4.43 -18.14 -4.77
CA VAL A 23 4.80 -16.76 -5.15
C VAL A 23 4.12 -16.27 -6.42
N ASP A 24 3.73 -17.17 -7.33
CA ASP A 24 3.06 -16.83 -8.59
C ASP A 24 1.56 -16.58 -8.42
N ASN A 25 0.99 -16.94 -7.27
CA ASN A 25 -0.41 -16.67 -6.94
C ASN A 25 -0.63 -15.22 -6.52
N TRP A 26 0.29 -14.67 -5.74
CA TRP A 26 0.18 -13.36 -5.11
C TRP A 26 0.71 -12.25 -6.03
N PRO A 27 0.11 -11.05 -6.02
CA PRO A 27 0.59 -9.93 -6.82
C PRO A 27 1.97 -9.44 -6.33
N ARG A 28 2.57 -8.52 -7.08
CA ARG A 28 3.79 -7.82 -6.69
C ARG A 28 3.44 -6.54 -5.92
N CYS A 29 4.20 -6.22 -4.88
CA CYS A 29 4.13 -4.95 -4.20
C CYS A 29 4.68 -3.83 -5.10
N VAL A 30 3.94 -2.73 -5.18
CA VAL A 30 4.24 -1.55 -5.99
C VAL A 30 4.51 -0.34 -5.09
N GLN A 31 3.79 -0.24 -3.99
CA GLN A 31 4.04 0.74 -2.93
C GLN A 31 3.84 0.07 -1.58
N ILE A 32 4.64 0.47 -0.61
CA ILE A 32 4.40 0.18 0.80
C ILE A 32 4.56 1.47 1.59
N ALA A 33 3.61 1.74 2.46
CA ALA A 33 3.72 2.79 3.46
C ALA A 33 3.49 2.20 4.84
N TRP A 34 4.11 2.79 5.86
CA TRP A 34 3.83 2.43 7.24
C TRP A 34 4.01 3.59 8.20
N GLN A 35 3.30 3.48 9.32
CA GLN A 35 3.44 4.34 10.48
C GLN A 35 3.71 3.48 11.71
N LEU A 36 4.68 3.91 12.52
CA LEU A 36 4.89 3.36 13.85
C LEU A 36 4.35 4.36 14.87
N LEU A 37 3.40 3.90 15.68
CA LEU A 37 2.84 4.67 16.79
C LEU A 37 3.27 4.09 18.12
N ASP A 38 3.38 4.97 19.12
CA ASP A 38 3.50 4.55 20.52
C ASP A 38 2.17 3.98 21.05
N ASP A 39 2.16 3.53 22.31
CA ASP A 39 0.99 2.90 22.92
C ASP A 39 -0.19 3.87 23.17
N MET A 40 0.06 5.18 23.05
CA MET A 40 -0.91 6.27 23.26
C MET A 40 -1.36 6.92 21.95
N GLY A 41 -0.83 6.46 20.81
CA GLY A 41 -1.16 6.96 19.48
C GLY A 41 -0.28 8.09 18.96
N GLU A 42 0.85 8.40 19.62
CA GLU A 42 1.81 9.36 19.12
C GLU A 42 2.62 8.77 17.96
N LEU A 43 2.74 9.53 16.86
CA LEU A 43 3.49 9.12 15.66
C LEU A 43 4.99 9.17 15.92
N ILE A 44 5.65 8.01 15.87
CA ILE A 44 7.10 7.85 16.03
C ILE A 44 7.80 7.87 14.66
N GLU A 45 7.23 7.17 13.68
CA GLU A 45 7.83 6.95 12.37
C GLU A 45 6.75 6.99 11.30
N ASP A 46 7.03 7.62 10.16
CA ASP A 46 6.20 7.65 8.96
C ASP A 46 7.10 7.39 7.75
N GLN A 47 6.78 6.36 6.97
CA GLN A 47 7.61 5.88 5.87
C GLN A 47 6.75 5.56 4.66
N ASN A 48 7.30 5.79 3.47
CA ASN A 48 6.62 5.58 2.21
C ASN A 48 7.63 5.26 1.11
N TYR A 49 7.43 4.15 0.41
CA TYR A 49 8.32 3.69 -0.64
C TYR A 49 7.54 3.20 -1.85
N LEU A 50 7.90 3.70 -3.03
CA LEU A 50 7.60 3.04 -4.29
C LEU A 50 8.61 1.91 -4.49
N ILE A 51 8.15 0.77 -4.98
CA ILE A 51 8.99 -0.39 -5.26
C ILE A 51 9.40 -0.37 -6.72
N ARG A 52 10.70 -0.41 -6.98
CA ARG A 52 11.24 -0.51 -8.34
C ARG A 52 10.85 -1.86 -8.94
N PRO A 53 10.18 -1.89 -10.10
CA PRO A 53 9.85 -3.15 -10.73
C PRO A 53 11.11 -3.90 -11.17
N ASP A 54 11.21 -5.17 -10.76
CA ASP A 54 12.25 -6.10 -11.19
C ASP A 54 11.60 -7.28 -11.91
N ASN A 55 11.76 -7.29 -13.24
CA ASN A 55 11.17 -8.27 -14.17
C ASN A 55 9.63 -8.38 -14.08
N PHE A 56 8.94 -7.28 -13.81
CA PHE A 56 7.49 -7.19 -13.95
C PHE A 56 7.07 -5.79 -14.42
N GLU A 57 5.85 -5.70 -14.94
CA GLU A 57 5.20 -4.44 -15.28
C GLU A 57 3.97 -4.24 -14.40
N ILE A 58 3.63 -2.98 -14.12
CA ILE A 58 2.42 -2.62 -13.39
C ILE A 58 1.25 -2.61 -14.39
N PRO A 59 0.22 -3.47 -14.20
CA PRO A 59 -0.91 -3.49 -15.10
C PRO A 59 -1.66 -2.17 -15.11
N TYR A 60 -2.12 -1.74 -16.29
CA TYR A 60 -2.85 -0.48 -16.45
C TYR A 60 -4.12 -0.38 -15.58
N GLU A 61 -4.79 -1.50 -15.32
CA GLU A 61 -5.96 -1.53 -14.44
C GLU A 61 -5.60 -1.23 -12.98
N SER A 62 -4.45 -1.70 -12.48
CA SER A 62 -3.94 -1.32 -11.16
C SER A 62 -3.52 0.15 -11.13
N GLN A 63 -2.79 0.60 -12.16
CA GLN A 63 -2.40 2.00 -12.30
C GLN A 63 -3.61 2.95 -12.30
N LYS A 64 -4.75 2.60 -12.89
CA LYS A 64 -5.96 3.44 -12.82
C LYS A 64 -6.47 3.65 -11.39
N ILE A 65 -6.28 2.65 -10.54
CA ILE A 65 -6.72 2.64 -9.15
C ILE A 65 -5.76 3.53 -8.34
N HIS A 66 -4.48 3.14 -8.24
CA HIS A 66 -3.51 3.76 -7.34
C HIS A 66 -2.64 4.86 -7.98
N GLY A 67 -2.60 4.95 -9.32
CA GLY A 67 -1.91 6.01 -10.05
C GLY A 67 -0.43 5.82 -10.29
N ILE A 68 0.14 4.65 -9.96
CA ILE A 68 1.57 4.38 -10.10
C ILE A 68 1.77 3.67 -11.44
N SER A 69 2.50 4.32 -12.35
CA SER A 69 2.90 3.74 -13.62
C SER A 69 4.20 2.95 -13.48
N THR A 70 4.44 2.01 -14.41
CA THR A 70 5.71 1.29 -14.48
C THR A 70 6.88 2.27 -14.62
N GLU A 71 6.71 3.33 -15.43
CA GLU A 71 7.73 4.36 -15.64
C GLU A 71 8.02 5.12 -14.34
N LEU A 72 6.98 5.53 -13.61
CA LEU A 72 7.14 6.21 -12.32
C LEU A 72 7.86 5.30 -11.31
N ALA A 73 7.46 4.04 -11.22
CA ALA A 73 8.06 3.10 -10.29
C ALA A 73 9.51 2.75 -10.67
N LEU A 74 9.86 2.76 -11.96
CA LEU A 74 11.25 2.57 -12.41
C LEU A 74 12.14 3.77 -12.08
N GLU A 75 11.61 5.00 -12.21
CA GLU A 75 12.35 6.23 -11.95
C GLU A 75 12.50 6.53 -10.45
N ASP A 76 11.38 6.50 -9.72
CA ASP A 76 11.30 6.95 -8.32
C ASP A 76 11.28 5.78 -7.31
N GLY A 77 11.22 4.53 -7.78
CA GLY A 77 11.16 3.36 -6.92
C GLY A 77 12.50 2.92 -6.36
N GLU A 78 12.46 2.33 -5.18
CA GLU A 78 13.60 1.76 -4.46
C GLU A 78 13.67 0.24 -4.63
N PRO A 79 14.87 -0.37 -4.47
CA PRO A 79 15.00 -1.83 -4.45
C PRO A 79 14.15 -2.48 -3.35
N LEU A 80 13.44 -3.55 -3.71
CA LEU A 80 12.49 -4.22 -2.80
C LEU A 80 13.16 -4.77 -1.53
N ASP A 81 14.34 -5.37 -1.67
CA ASP A 81 15.14 -5.90 -0.56
C ASP A 81 15.49 -4.82 0.46
N GLU A 82 15.98 -3.66 0.02
CA GLU A 82 16.28 -2.53 0.91
C GLU A 82 15.04 -2.02 1.67
N VAL A 83 13.89 -1.96 0.99
CA VAL A 83 12.63 -1.53 1.61
C VAL A 83 12.13 -2.56 2.62
N LEU A 84 12.22 -3.85 2.31
CA LEU A 84 11.84 -4.94 3.22
C LEU A 84 12.71 -4.98 4.48
N GLU A 85 14.01 -4.69 4.36
CA GLU A 85 14.91 -4.56 5.51
C GLU A 85 14.48 -3.40 6.42
N LYS A 86 14.18 -2.22 5.86
CA LYS A 86 13.66 -1.06 6.62
C LYS A 86 12.32 -1.37 7.29
N PHE A 87 11.42 -2.07 6.59
CA PHE A 87 10.14 -2.48 7.15
C PHE A 87 10.34 -3.46 8.33
N ASN A 88 11.24 -4.43 8.19
CA ASN A 88 11.60 -5.36 9.27
C ASN A 88 12.12 -4.63 10.52
N LEU A 89 12.95 -3.58 10.37
CA LEU A 89 13.42 -2.79 11.52
C LEU A 89 12.27 -2.12 12.27
N SER A 90 11.22 -1.69 11.58
CA SER A 90 10.01 -1.12 12.20
C SER A 90 9.14 -2.20 12.84
N LEU A 91 9.02 -3.34 12.16
CA LEU A 91 8.29 -4.52 12.62
C LEU A 91 8.87 -5.10 13.91
N GLU A 92 10.19 -5.16 14.05
CA GLU A 92 10.88 -5.63 15.26
C GLU A 92 10.60 -4.74 16.50
N LYS A 93 10.32 -3.45 16.31
CA LYS A 93 9.91 -2.54 17.38
C LYS A 93 8.43 -2.68 17.74
N SER A 94 7.63 -3.24 16.83
CA SER A 94 6.18 -3.29 16.95
C SER A 94 5.71 -4.46 17.82
N SER A 95 4.63 -4.23 18.57
CA SER A 95 3.95 -5.29 19.33
C SER A 95 2.77 -5.86 18.56
N PHE A 96 2.17 -5.01 17.71
CA PHE A 96 1.05 -5.33 16.85
C PHE A 96 1.26 -4.75 15.47
N VAL A 97 0.71 -5.44 14.49
CA VAL A 97 0.61 -5.00 13.11
C VAL A 97 -0.87 -4.77 12.80
N ILE A 98 -1.19 -3.60 12.25
CA ILE A 98 -2.54 -3.10 12.10
C ILE A 98 -2.79 -2.69 10.66
N GLY A 99 -4.01 -2.93 10.20
CA GLY A 99 -4.45 -2.54 8.86
C GLY A 99 -5.97 -2.49 8.77
N HIS A 100 -6.45 -2.37 7.55
CA HIS A 100 -7.86 -2.43 7.22
C HIS A 100 -8.09 -3.54 6.19
N ASN A 101 -8.66 -4.67 6.62
CA ASN A 101 -8.67 -5.91 5.85
C ASN A 101 -7.25 -6.41 5.54
N ILE A 102 -6.42 -6.46 6.59
CA ILE A 102 -4.96 -6.55 6.57
C ILE A 102 -4.41 -7.89 6.07
N ASP A 103 -5.24 -8.94 6.06
CA ASP A 103 -4.82 -10.28 5.62
C ASP A 103 -4.26 -10.24 4.19
N PHE A 104 -4.77 -9.35 3.33
CA PHE A 104 -4.25 -9.16 1.99
C PHE A 104 -2.80 -8.65 2.02
N ASP A 105 -2.57 -7.51 2.67
CA ASP A 105 -1.28 -6.84 2.77
C ASP A 105 -0.21 -7.71 3.44
N VAL A 106 -0.58 -8.41 4.52
CA VAL A 106 0.31 -9.35 5.23
C VAL A 106 0.77 -10.48 4.31
N ASN A 107 -0.14 -11.04 3.52
CA ASN A 107 0.23 -12.11 2.59
C ASN A 107 1.06 -11.61 1.41
N VAL A 108 0.77 -10.40 0.89
CA VAL A 108 1.57 -9.78 -0.17
C VAL A 108 3.01 -9.55 0.30
N ILE A 109 3.19 -8.87 1.43
CA ILE A 109 4.53 -8.58 1.97
C ILE A 109 5.21 -9.85 2.47
N GLY A 110 4.48 -10.79 3.09
CA GLY A 110 5.00 -12.10 3.45
C GLY A 110 5.52 -12.88 2.24
N CYS A 111 4.85 -12.77 1.10
CA CYS A 111 5.29 -13.33 -0.17
C CYS A 111 6.54 -12.62 -0.71
N GLU A 112 6.61 -11.27 -0.63
CA GLU A 112 7.82 -10.53 -1.02
C GLU A 112 9.04 -10.90 -0.16
N PHE A 113 8.86 -11.05 1.15
CA PHE A 113 9.91 -11.60 2.04
C PHE A 113 10.37 -12.99 1.60
N TYR A 114 9.43 -13.86 1.25
CA TYR A 114 9.76 -15.20 0.76
C TYR A 114 10.51 -15.17 -0.59
N ARG A 115 10.09 -14.33 -1.54
CA ARG A 115 10.76 -14.15 -2.84
C ARG A 115 12.21 -13.69 -2.67
N GLN A 116 12.45 -12.75 -1.75
CA GLN A 116 13.79 -12.22 -1.47
C GLN A 116 14.61 -13.09 -0.50
N GLN A 117 14.03 -14.18 0.03
CA GLN A 117 14.65 -15.04 1.05
C GLN A 117 15.06 -14.27 2.31
N ILE A 118 14.36 -13.18 2.61
CA ILE A 118 14.58 -12.35 3.80
C ILE A 118 13.69 -12.90 4.93
N LYS A 119 14.30 -13.17 6.08
CA LYS A 119 13.54 -13.62 7.26
C LYS A 119 12.76 -12.43 7.84
N SER A 120 11.52 -12.69 8.24
CA SER A 120 10.68 -11.69 8.90
C SER A 120 9.87 -12.34 10.03
N CYS A 121 9.57 -11.56 11.06
CA CYS A 121 8.63 -11.93 12.12
C CYS A 121 7.17 -11.61 11.77
N LEU A 122 6.86 -11.11 10.56
CA LEU A 122 5.52 -10.63 10.19
C LEU A 122 4.43 -11.68 10.43
N SER A 123 4.71 -12.95 10.13
CA SER A 123 3.77 -14.05 10.31
C SER A 123 3.57 -14.48 11.77
N SER A 124 4.45 -14.07 12.69
CA SER A 124 4.35 -14.35 14.13
C SER A 124 3.94 -13.13 14.95
N THR A 125 3.98 -11.92 14.38
CA THR A 125 3.49 -10.70 15.03
C THR A 125 1.96 -10.71 15.12
N LYS A 126 1.42 -10.20 16.23
CA LYS A 126 -0.02 -10.15 16.45
C LYS A 126 -0.66 -9.15 15.49
N LEU A 127 -1.74 -9.57 14.83
CA LEU A 127 -2.50 -8.74 13.91
C LEU A 127 -3.73 -8.14 14.60
N LEU A 128 -4.02 -6.86 14.34
CA LEU A 128 -5.30 -6.23 14.66
C LEU A 128 -5.88 -5.61 13.40
N ASP A 129 -7.17 -5.80 13.17
CA ASP A 129 -7.86 -5.28 12.00
C ASP A 129 -8.92 -4.25 12.41
N THR A 130 -9.05 -3.18 11.63
CA THR A 130 -10.13 -2.18 11.78
C THR A 130 -11.39 -2.57 11.01
N CYS A 131 -11.31 -3.55 10.10
CA CYS A 131 -12.41 -4.14 9.35
C CYS A 131 -12.90 -5.42 10.04
N THR A 132 -13.84 -5.31 10.98
CA THR A 132 -14.32 -6.41 11.82
C THR A 132 -15.85 -6.46 11.87
N GLU A 133 -16.40 -7.52 12.47
CA GLU A 133 -17.85 -7.60 12.71
C GLU A 133 -18.33 -6.44 13.62
N ASP A 134 -17.50 -5.99 14.56
CA ASP A 134 -17.81 -4.85 15.42
C ASP A 134 -17.90 -3.54 14.64
N THR A 135 -17.01 -3.31 13.67
CA THR A 135 -17.10 -2.11 12.82
C THR A 135 -18.21 -2.21 11.79
N ALA A 136 -18.57 -3.42 11.33
CA ALA A 136 -19.79 -3.64 10.55
C ALA A 136 -21.07 -3.34 11.35
N LEU A 137 -21.14 -3.78 12.61
CA LEU A 137 -22.24 -3.49 13.54
C LEU A 137 -22.31 -2.01 13.92
N LEU A 138 -21.17 -1.34 13.96
CA LEU A 138 -21.06 0.10 14.19
C LEU A 138 -21.64 0.89 13.02
N CYS A 139 -21.19 0.60 11.79
CA CYS A 139 -21.58 1.34 10.59
C CYS A 139 -22.97 0.96 10.07
N LYS A 140 -23.43 -0.28 10.33
CA LYS A 140 -24.74 -0.82 9.93
C LYS A 140 -25.05 -0.70 8.43
N LEU A 141 -24.04 -0.88 7.60
CA LEU A 141 -24.18 -0.77 6.15
C LEU A 141 -24.98 -1.94 5.57
N PRO A 142 -25.93 -1.70 4.65
CA PRO A 142 -26.72 -2.76 4.02
C PRO A 142 -25.87 -3.59 3.04
N GLY A 143 -26.35 -4.80 2.72
CA GLY A 143 -25.74 -5.64 1.67
C GLY A 143 -24.64 -6.59 2.14
N GLY A 144 -24.55 -6.87 3.44
CA GLY A 144 -23.64 -7.89 3.96
C GLY A 144 -24.08 -9.31 3.61
N ARG A 145 -23.11 -10.23 3.62
CA ARG A 145 -23.34 -11.64 3.28
C ARG A 145 -24.11 -12.34 4.40
N GLY A 146 -25.02 -13.23 4.03
CA GLY A 146 -25.76 -14.07 5.00
C GLY A 146 -26.69 -13.28 5.93
N GLY A 147 -27.20 -12.13 5.49
CA GLY A 147 -28.10 -11.28 6.30
C GLY A 147 -27.40 -10.43 7.35
N LYS A 148 -26.05 -10.44 7.38
CA LYS A 148 -25.25 -9.56 8.24
C LYS A 148 -25.11 -8.15 7.63
N TYR A 149 -24.59 -7.21 8.41
CA TYR A 149 -24.14 -5.92 7.88
C TYR A 149 -22.91 -6.09 6.98
N LYS A 150 -22.79 -5.22 5.98
CA LYS A 150 -21.62 -5.15 5.11
C LYS A 150 -20.42 -4.65 5.92
N PHE A 151 -19.26 -5.24 5.73
CA PHE A 151 -18.01 -4.68 6.23
C PHE A 151 -17.75 -3.32 5.57
N PRO A 152 -17.47 -2.27 6.35
CA PRO A 152 -17.19 -0.96 5.78
C PRO A 152 -15.88 -1.00 5.00
N THR A 153 -15.80 -0.27 3.90
CA THR A 153 -14.49 0.11 3.33
C THR A 153 -13.79 1.10 4.28
N LEU A 154 -12.48 1.30 4.10
CA LEU A 154 -11.74 2.27 4.91
C LEU A 154 -12.35 3.67 4.82
N VAL A 155 -12.78 4.07 3.61
CA VAL A 155 -13.49 5.34 3.38
C VAL A 155 -14.79 5.41 4.16
N GLU A 156 -15.62 4.35 4.11
CA GLU A 156 -16.90 4.30 4.81
C GLU A 156 -16.71 4.33 6.34
N LEU A 157 -15.72 3.61 6.87
CA LEU A 157 -15.38 3.61 8.29
C LEU A 157 -14.87 4.99 8.74
N HIS A 158 -13.96 5.58 7.98
CA HIS A 158 -13.41 6.90 8.28
C HIS A 158 -14.52 7.98 8.25
N GLU A 159 -15.38 7.97 7.22
CA GLU A 159 -16.50 8.90 7.12
C GLU A 159 -17.47 8.75 8.30
N PHE A 160 -17.77 7.52 8.72
CA PHE A 160 -18.61 7.26 9.88
C PHE A 160 -18.02 7.83 11.18
N LEU A 161 -16.71 7.68 11.40
CA LEU A 161 -16.06 8.12 12.63
C LEU A 161 -15.87 9.64 12.70
N PHE A 162 -15.56 10.27 11.56
CA PHE A 162 -15.11 11.66 11.53
C PHE A 162 -16.05 12.63 10.81
N ASP A 163 -17.20 12.15 10.31
CA ASP A 163 -18.15 12.94 9.52
C ASP A 163 -17.50 13.59 8.28
N ALA A 164 -16.41 12.99 7.80
CA ALA A 164 -15.61 13.49 6.69
C ALA A 164 -14.91 12.34 5.98
N SER A 165 -14.95 12.34 4.65
CA SER A 165 -14.13 11.45 3.82
C SER A 165 -12.67 11.92 3.79
N PHE A 166 -11.74 11.04 3.41
CA PHE A 166 -10.34 11.39 3.14
C PHE A 166 -10.04 11.37 1.64
N LYS A 167 -9.01 12.11 1.23
CA LYS A 167 -8.63 12.23 -0.19
C LYS A 167 -7.56 11.20 -0.52
N GLN A 168 -7.44 10.88 -1.82
CA GLN A 168 -6.40 9.99 -2.35
C GLN A 168 -6.50 8.56 -1.82
N ALA A 169 -7.71 8.02 -1.62
CA ALA A 169 -7.89 6.59 -1.43
C ALA A 169 -7.20 5.81 -2.57
N HIS A 170 -6.59 4.68 -2.22
CA HIS A 170 -5.65 3.94 -3.06
C HIS A 170 -4.31 4.67 -3.24
N ASN A 171 -3.82 5.22 -2.14
CA ASN A 171 -2.44 5.67 -1.99
C ASN A 171 -2.04 5.22 -0.60
N ALA A 172 -1.07 4.30 -0.53
CA ALA A 172 -0.71 3.64 0.72
C ALA A 172 -0.46 4.65 1.87
N THR A 173 0.11 5.82 1.60
CA THR A 173 0.31 6.84 2.66
C THR A 173 -0.99 7.41 3.23
N ALA A 174 -1.97 7.67 2.37
CA ALA A 174 -3.27 8.21 2.77
C ALA A 174 -4.10 7.12 3.47
N ASP A 175 -4.02 5.89 2.97
CA ASP A 175 -4.72 4.74 3.55
C ASP A 175 -4.11 4.34 4.90
N VAL A 176 -2.78 4.43 5.08
CA VAL A 176 -2.13 4.26 6.40
C VAL A 176 -2.55 5.34 7.38
N GLU A 177 -2.52 6.63 6.99
CA GLU A 177 -2.94 7.70 7.91
C GLU A 177 -4.43 7.54 8.29
N ALA A 178 -5.30 7.23 7.33
CA ALA A 178 -6.71 6.99 7.59
C ALA A 178 -6.92 5.77 8.50
N THR A 179 -6.18 4.68 8.28
CA THR A 179 -6.26 3.46 9.09
C THR A 179 -5.76 3.70 10.50
N ALA A 180 -4.62 4.37 10.67
CA ALA A 180 -4.08 4.77 11.97
C ALA A 180 -5.10 5.60 12.74
N ARG A 181 -5.68 6.61 12.08
CA ARG A 181 -6.70 7.48 12.67
C ARG A 181 -7.95 6.70 13.10
N CYS A 182 -8.46 5.80 12.24
CA CYS A 182 -9.60 4.93 12.54
C CYS A 182 -9.29 4.01 13.73
N PHE A 183 -8.12 3.37 13.75
CA PHE A 183 -7.68 2.48 14.81
C PHE A 183 -7.64 3.20 16.18
N LEU A 184 -6.99 4.37 16.24
CA LEU A 184 -6.89 5.17 17.47
C LEU A 184 -8.26 5.64 17.96
N GLU A 185 -9.17 5.99 17.06
CA GLU A 185 -10.54 6.39 17.40
C GLU A 185 -11.35 5.19 17.92
N LEU A 186 -11.20 4.01 17.31
CA LEU A 186 -11.83 2.77 17.78
C LEU A 186 -11.36 2.39 19.19
N ILE A 187 -10.08 2.62 19.54
CA ILE A 187 -9.61 2.50 20.93
C ILE A 187 -10.34 3.50 21.83
N ARG A 188 -10.40 4.78 21.43
CA ARG A 188 -11.04 5.87 22.20
C ARG A 188 -12.50 5.56 22.53
N ILE A 189 -13.24 4.99 21.58
CA ILE A 189 -14.65 4.59 21.76
C ILE A 189 -14.83 3.15 22.26
N LYS A 190 -13.77 2.53 22.79
CA LYS A 190 -13.74 1.20 23.41
C LYS A 190 -14.30 0.08 22.50
N LYS A 191 -13.90 0.10 21.23
CA LYS A 191 -14.20 -0.96 20.23
C LYS A 191 -13.13 -2.04 20.13
N PHE A 192 -12.03 -1.88 20.85
CA PHE A 192 -11.07 -2.94 21.15
C PHE A 192 -11.17 -3.32 22.63
N THR A 193 -10.87 -4.58 22.95
CA THR A 193 -10.82 -5.08 24.33
C THR A 193 -9.39 -5.02 24.90
N GLU A 194 -9.29 -5.10 26.24
CA GLU A 194 -8.01 -5.18 26.95
C GLU A 194 -7.18 -6.37 26.46
N ASP A 195 -7.82 -7.53 26.26
CA ASP A 195 -7.17 -8.74 25.76
C ASP A 195 -6.64 -8.59 24.33
N GLN A 196 -7.38 -7.92 23.44
CA GLN A 196 -6.95 -7.65 22.07
C GLN A 196 -5.72 -6.74 22.04
N LEU A 197 -5.73 -5.68 22.85
CA LEU A 197 -4.62 -4.72 22.92
C LEU A 197 -3.47 -5.20 23.82
N GLY A 198 -3.64 -6.27 24.61
CA GLY A 198 -2.66 -6.76 25.56
C GLY A 198 -2.32 -5.74 26.66
N VAL A 199 -3.33 -4.97 27.10
CA VAL A 199 -3.18 -3.87 28.06
C VAL A 199 -3.88 -4.16 29.39
N THR A 200 -3.57 -3.36 30.41
CA THR A 200 -4.19 -3.42 31.73
C THR A 200 -5.49 -2.62 31.79
N SER A 201 -6.29 -2.84 32.83
CA SER A 201 -7.63 -2.24 32.97
C SER A 201 -7.65 -0.72 33.11
N ASP A 202 -6.54 -0.12 33.54
CA ASP A 202 -6.36 1.34 33.63
C ASP A 202 -5.97 2.00 32.30
N TYR A 203 -5.70 1.21 31.25
CA TYR A 203 -5.26 1.71 29.96
C TYR A 203 -6.29 2.63 29.31
N PHE A 204 -7.56 2.21 29.24
CA PHE A 204 -8.59 3.00 28.55
C PHE A 204 -8.83 4.36 29.22
N ASP A 205 -8.80 4.40 30.54
CA ASP A 205 -8.99 5.65 31.28
C ASP A 205 -7.80 6.60 31.05
N THR A 206 -6.58 6.07 31.02
CA THR A 206 -5.37 6.82 30.68
C THR A 206 -5.39 7.31 29.23
N TYR A 207 -5.75 6.44 28.28
CA TYR A 207 -5.80 6.74 26.86
C TYR A 207 -6.84 7.82 26.55
N ILE A 208 -8.05 7.72 27.12
CA ILE A 208 -9.10 8.73 26.95
C ILE A 208 -8.70 10.05 27.62
N SER A 209 -8.00 10.02 28.76
CA SER A 209 -7.51 11.25 29.39
C SER A 209 -6.47 11.97 28.53
N LYS A 210 -5.66 11.25 27.76
CA LYS A 210 -4.70 11.84 26.82
C LYS A 210 -5.34 12.24 25.50
N ASN A 211 -6.38 11.53 25.08
CA ASN A 211 -7.11 11.72 23.83
C ASN A 211 -8.60 12.02 24.10
N PRO A 212 -8.95 13.20 24.66
CA PRO A 212 -10.32 13.52 25.05
C PRO A 212 -11.25 13.73 23.85
N ASP A 213 -10.73 14.33 22.78
CA ASP A 213 -11.48 14.67 21.57
C ASP A 213 -11.32 13.59 20.48
N LYS A 214 -12.11 13.70 19.40
CA LYS A 214 -11.94 12.85 18.21
C LYS A 214 -10.50 12.94 17.71
N ILE A 215 -9.92 11.82 17.32
CA ILE A 215 -8.54 11.77 16.80
C ILE A 215 -8.40 12.66 15.56
N GLN A 216 -7.36 13.50 15.57
CA GLN A 216 -7.05 14.42 14.47
C GLN A 216 -6.16 13.74 13.42
N GLN A 217 -6.11 14.33 12.22
CA GLN A 217 -5.14 13.91 11.20
C GLN A 217 -3.72 14.26 11.66
N ALA A 218 -2.76 13.40 11.31
CA ALA A 218 -1.34 13.64 11.57
C ALA A 218 -0.77 14.77 10.69
N GLY A 219 -1.48 15.10 9.59
CA GLY A 219 -1.13 16.22 8.71
C GLY A 219 -0.05 15.87 7.70
N ILE A 220 0.03 14.59 7.32
CA ILE A 220 1.02 14.09 6.37
C ILE A 220 0.63 14.55 4.96
N LYS A 221 1.64 14.92 4.18
CA LYS A 221 1.43 15.39 2.81
C LYS A 221 1.51 14.20 1.85
N HIS A 222 0.35 13.74 1.40
CA HIS A 222 0.29 12.68 0.39
C HIS A 222 0.49 13.23 -1.01
N VAL A 223 1.41 12.62 -1.75
CA VAL A 223 1.71 12.98 -3.13
C VAL A 223 0.67 12.37 -4.07
N ASN A 224 0.19 13.17 -5.03
CA ASN A 224 -0.75 12.68 -6.04
C ASN A 224 -0.01 11.89 -7.13
N LEU A 225 0.05 10.57 -6.95
CA LEU A 225 0.76 9.63 -7.82
C LEU A 225 0.18 9.63 -9.24
N LYS A 226 -1.14 9.77 -9.41
CA LYS A 226 -1.79 9.89 -10.73
C LYS A 226 -1.22 11.06 -11.52
N LYS A 227 -1.17 12.23 -10.88
CA LYS A 227 -0.63 13.45 -11.49
C LYS A 227 0.87 13.33 -11.79
N GLN A 228 1.64 12.66 -10.93
CA GLN A 228 3.06 12.43 -11.18
C GLN A 228 3.28 11.51 -12.40
N SER A 229 2.57 10.38 -12.46
CA SER A 229 2.62 9.47 -13.62
C SER A 229 2.21 10.15 -14.91
N GLU A 230 1.16 10.98 -14.90
CA GLU A 230 0.72 11.76 -16.06
C GLU A 230 1.80 12.73 -16.52
N LYS A 231 2.38 13.50 -15.60
CA LYS A 231 3.45 14.47 -15.89
C LYS A 231 4.69 13.78 -16.47
N LEU A 232 5.05 12.62 -15.92
CA LEU A 232 6.18 11.84 -16.43
C LEU A 232 5.91 11.38 -17.86
N LYS A 233 4.72 10.84 -18.12
CA LYS A 233 4.30 10.41 -19.47
C LYS A 233 4.35 11.55 -20.49
N GLU A 234 3.90 12.75 -20.15
CA GLU A 234 4.01 13.95 -21.00
C GLU A 234 5.47 14.31 -21.31
N SER A 235 6.35 14.22 -20.30
CA SER A 235 7.77 14.52 -20.47
C SER A 235 8.48 13.50 -21.37
N LEU A 236 8.14 12.21 -21.24
CA LEU A 236 8.69 11.13 -22.07
C LEU A 236 8.22 11.25 -23.53
N ASN A 237 6.95 11.57 -23.75
CA ASN A 237 6.43 11.83 -25.09
C ASN A 237 7.13 13.01 -25.77
N THR A 238 7.33 14.11 -25.04
CA THR A 238 8.06 15.29 -25.56
C THR A 238 9.50 14.94 -25.95
N GLN A 239 10.19 14.12 -25.17
CA GLN A 239 11.54 13.65 -25.50
C GLN A 239 11.55 12.67 -26.69
N ALA A 240 10.53 11.82 -26.82
CA ALA A 240 10.39 10.90 -27.95
C ALA A 240 10.14 11.65 -29.26
N ASP A 241 9.32 12.70 -29.24
CA ASP A 241 9.07 13.58 -30.39
C ASP A 241 10.34 14.32 -30.82
N LEU A 242 11.14 14.80 -29.88
CA LEU A 242 12.45 15.40 -30.19
C LEU A 242 13.44 14.39 -30.81
N LYS A 243 13.42 13.12 -30.37
CA LYS A 243 14.26 12.05 -30.93
C LYS A 243 13.78 11.54 -32.30
N THR A 244 12.47 11.56 -32.58
CA THR A 244 11.95 11.19 -33.89
C THR A 244 12.25 12.24 -34.95
N ASP A 245 12.30 13.52 -34.57
CA ASP A 245 12.75 14.59 -35.48
C ASP A 245 14.24 14.46 -35.83
N ILE A 246 15.11 14.08 -34.87
CA ILE A 246 16.53 13.75 -35.16
C ILE A 246 16.65 12.53 -36.09
N LYS A 247 15.81 11.50 -35.92
CA LYS A 247 15.80 10.33 -36.82
C LYS A 247 15.33 10.67 -38.24
N LYS A 248 14.43 11.64 -38.42
CA LYS A 248 14.03 12.11 -39.76
C LYS A 248 15.17 12.80 -40.48
N GLU A 249 16.01 13.57 -39.78
CA GLU A 249 17.22 14.14 -40.35
C GLU A 249 18.21 13.04 -40.78
N ILE A 250 18.46 12.04 -39.93
CA ILE A 250 19.34 10.89 -40.26
C ILE A 250 18.79 10.05 -41.42
N SER A 251 17.46 9.88 -41.52
CA SER A 251 16.83 9.13 -42.63
C SER A 251 17.13 9.74 -44.00
N SER A 252 17.30 11.06 -44.08
CA SER A 252 17.62 11.73 -45.34
C SER A 252 19.07 11.53 -45.79
N GLU A 253 19.98 11.16 -44.88
CA GLU A 253 21.38 10.82 -45.17
C GLU A 253 21.57 9.33 -45.56
N LEU A 254 20.56 8.48 -45.29
CA LEU A 254 20.56 7.05 -45.58
C LEU A 254 19.89 6.72 -46.93
N ASP A 255 19.27 7.70 -47.59
CA ASP A 255 18.69 7.57 -48.93
C ASP A 255 19.81 7.34 -49.97
N GLY A 256 19.99 6.07 -50.37
CA GLY A 256 20.97 5.67 -51.39
C GLY A 256 22.01 4.63 -50.93
N ILE A 257 21.97 4.19 -49.68
CA ILE A 257 22.85 3.12 -49.21
C ILE A 257 22.29 1.77 -49.65
N GLU A 258 23.01 1.08 -50.54
CA GLU A 258 22.72 -0.32 -50.87
C GLU A 258 22.92 -1.20 -49.64
N PHE A 259 21.87 -1.88 -49.21
CA PHE A 259 21.96 -2.94 -48.20
C PHE A 259 21.44 -4.25 -48.77
N VAL A 260 22.04 -5.35 -48.32
CA VAL A 260 21.71 -6.71 -48.77
C VAL A 260 21.03 -7.45 -47.63
N HIS A 261 19.85 -8.01 -47.90
CA HIS A 261 19.11 -8.77 -46.90
C HIS A 261 19.55 -10.24 -46.91
N LEU A 262 20.36 -10.64 -45.93
CA LEU A 262 20.85 -12.01 -45.83
C LEU A 262 19.75 -12.94 -45.29
N HIS A 263 19.20 -13.79 -46.13
CA HIS A 263 18.25 -14.83 -45.71
C HIS A 263 19.03 -16.07 -45.29
N ASN A 264 19.01 -16.38 -43.99
CA ASN A 264 19.57 -17.62 -43.47
C ASN A 264 18.48 -18.70 -43.46
N HIS A 265 18.51 -19.61 -44.44
CA HIS A 265 17.68 -20.81 -44.42
C HIS A 265 18.45 -21.93 -43.71
N THR A 266 18.00 -22.30 -42.50
CA THR A 266 18.42 -23.55 -41.86
C THR A 266 17.69 -24.72 -42.52
N GLN A 267 18.46 -25.67 -43.08
CA GLN A 267 17.98 -26.98 -43.52
C GLN A 267 17.82 -27.93 -42.33
#